data_AF-A0A480BTA3-F1
#
_entry.id   AF-A0A480BTA3-F1
#
_cell.length_a   1.000
_cell.length_b   1.000
_cell.length_c   1.000
_cell.angle_alpha   90.00
_cell.angle_beta   90.00
_cell.angle_gamma   90.00
#
_symmetry.space_group_name_H-M   'P 1'
#
loop_
_entity.id
_entity.type
_entity.pdbx_description
1 polymer ?
#
loop_
_entity_poly.entity_id
_entity_poly.type
_entity_poly.pdbx_seq_one_letter_code
_entity_poly.pdbx_strand_id
1 'polypeptide(L)'
;MATVAQDVHTAYLIDVKADWLKHLKNDILEPVAAAALAHPVLESIEAGRLPKDTFARMMANLCWVITGFPEYVSALAANCPKNDHMVKAALLENAYIERDHPFLLAQAVNALGGPGDAILEGPDWVSFDYDPYIHMLRMVIEGYVFHRPWIEGMAATAVGVESVVPAVFGRIGDAAVRHYGLAEEDAEWFRIHGGEVEMEHGNEG
;
A
#
# COMPACT_ATOMS: atom_id res chain seq x y z
N MET A 1 37.91 28.33 -10.71
CA MET A 1 37.08 28.49 -11.92
C MET A 1 35.92 27.53 -11.81
N ALA A 2 34.72 28.04 -11.57
CA ALA A 2 33.51 27.22 -11.54
C ALA A 2 33.13 26.91 -12.99
N THR A 3 33.16 25.64 -13.36
CA THR A 3 32.56 25.15 -14.59
C THR A 3 31.08 25.50 -14.55
N VAL A 4 30.64 26.26 -15.55
CA VAL A 4 29.22 26.54 -15.80
C VAL A 4 28.52 25.19 -15.85
N ALA A 5 27.58 24.96 -14.94
CA ALA A 5 26.70 23.80 -15.00
C ALA A 5 26.08 23.81 -16.40
N GLN A 6 26.36 22.78 -17.20
CA GLN A 6 25.59 22.55 -18.42
C GLN A 6 24.12 22.58 -18.03
N ASP A 7 23.29 23.29 -18.78
CA ASP A 7 21.84 23.22 -18.64
C ASP A 7 21.44 21.74 -18.75
N VAL A 8 21.29 21.09 -17.61
CA VAL A 8 20.78 19.73 -17.55
C VAL A 8 19.32 19.87 -17.94
N HIS A 9 18.97 19.39 -19.13
CA HIS A 9 17.62 19.48 -19.65
C HIS A 9 16.71 18.53 -18.86
N THR A 10 16.28 18.94 -17.67
CA THR A 10 15.47 18.15 -16.73
C THR A 10 13.97 18.26 -16.97
N ALA A 11 13.54 19.01 -17.99
CA ALA A 11 12.12 19.19 -18.31
C ALA A 11 11.36 17.87 -18.52
N TYR A 12 12.06 16.80 -18.96
CA TYR A 12 11.47 15.48 -19.13
C TYR A 12 11.10 14.78 -17.81
N LEU A 13 11.64 15.23 -16.66
CA LEU A 13 11.34 14.68 -15.35
C LEU A 13 9.94 15.07 -14.86
N ILE A 14 9.39 16.17 -15.39
CA ILE A 14 8.06 16.68 -15.04
C ILE A 14 7.08 16.65 -16.24
N ASP A 15 7.54 16.18 -17.41
CA ASP A 15 6.70 16.00 -18.58
C ASP A 15 5.97 14.66 -18.48
N VAL A 16 4.67 14.72 -18.18
CA VAL A 16 3.78 13.56 -18.12
C VAL A 16 3.66 12.80 -19.46
N LYS A 17 4.15 13.38 -20.56
CA LYS A 17 4.21 12.75 -21.88
C LYS A 17 5.59 12.24 -22.25
N ALA A 18 6.56 12.31 -21.35
CA ALA A 18 7.90 11.81 -21.60
C ALA A 18 7.89 10.29 -21.90
N ASP A 19 8.73 9.87 -22.84
CA ASP A 19 8.72 8.48 -23.32
C ASP A 19 9.09 7.46 -22.22
N TRP A 20 9.97 7.85 -21.29
CA TRP A 20 10.31 6.99 -20.15
C TRP A 20 9.12 6.78 -19.21
N LEU A 21 8.27 7.79 -19.00
CA LEU A 21 7.11 7.69 -18.13
C LEU A 21 6.01 6.85 -18.80
N LYS A 22 5.81 7.02 -20.11
CA LYS A 22 4.92 6.15 -20.90
C LYS A 22 5.38 4.70 -20.85
N HIS A 23 6.68 4.44 -20.97
CA HIS A 23 7.24 3.09 -20.85
C HIS A 23 7.00 2.51 -19.45
N LEU A 24 7.32 3.27 -18.39
CA LEU A 24 7.07 2.85 -17.01
C LEU A 24 5.60 2.51 -16.78
N LYS A 25 4.68 3.38 -17.23
CA LYS A 25 3.25 3.15 -17.08
C LYS A 25 2.77 1.94 -17.90
N ASN A 26 2.93 1.99 -19.22
CA ASN A 26 2.25 1.07 -20.12
C ASN A 26 2.91 -0.32 -20.18
N ASP A 27 4.23 -0.37 -19.99
CA ASP A 27 4.99 -1.61 -20.21
C ASP A 27 5.39 -2.28 -18.88
N ILE A 28 5.27 -1.57 -17.75
CA ILE A 28 5.63 -2.09 -16.42
C ILE A 28 4.42 -2.06 -15.46
N LEU A 29 3.89 -0.88 -15.13
CA LEU A 29 2.87 -0.75 -14.09
C LEU A 29 1.53 -1.38 -14.51
N GLU A 30 1.01 -1.06 -15.69
CA GLU A 30 -0.27 -1.61 -16.17
C GLU A 30 -0.24 -3.14 -16.32
N PRO A 31 0.81 -3.78 -16.88
CA PRO A 31 0.92 -5.23 -16.92
C PRO A 31 1.01 -5.88 -15.53
N VAL A 32 1.73 -5.27 -14.59
CA VAL A 32 1.83 -5.77 -13.21
C VAL A 32 0.48 -5.68 -12.50
N ALA A 33 -0.22 -4.56 -12.62
CA ALA A 33 -1.58 -4.39 -12.08
C ALA A 33 -2.56 -5.40 -12.71
N ALA A 34 -2.50 -5.60 -14.02
CA ALA A 34 -3.34 -6.59 -14.71
C ALA A 34 -3.06 -8.02 -14.22
N ALA A 35 -1.78 -8.38 -14.00
CA ALA A 35 -1.40 -9.68 -13.47
C ALA A 35 -1.91 -9.88 -12.03
N ALA A 36 -1.84 -8.84 -11.18
CA ALA A 36 -2.38 -8.87 -9.83
C ALA A 36 -3.90 -9.06 -9.83
N LEU A 37 -4.62 -8.33 -10.69
CA LEU A 37 -6.08 -8.44 -10.83
C LEU A 37 -6.55 -9.75 -11.43
N ALA A 38 -5.70 -10.43 -12.20
CA ALA A 38 -5.95 -11.76 -12.75
C ALA A 38 -5.49 -12.90 -11.80
N HIS A 39 -4.98 -12.58 -10.61
CA HIS A 39 -4.40 -13.59 -9.73
C HIS A 39 -5.49 -14.60 -9.27
N PRO A 40 -5.27 -15.92 -9.38
CA PRO A 40 -6.31 -16.93 -9.09
C PRO A 40 -6.87 -16.87 -7.66
N VAL A 41 -6.09 -16.37 -6.70
CA VAL A 41 -6.56 -16.17 -5.33
C VAL A 41 -7.67 -15.13 -5.26
N LEU A 42 -7.58 -14.04 -6.04
CA LEU A 42 -8.61 -13.01 -6.05
C LEU A 42 -9.93 -13.58 -6.60
N GLU A 43 -9.86 -14.35 -7.69
CA GLU A 43 -11.03 -15.05 -8.24
C GLU A 43 -11.64 -16.04 -7.22
N SER A 44 -10.79 -16.75 -6.47
CA SER A 44 -11.24 -17.68 -5.44
C SER A 44 -11.95 -16.97 -4.28
N ILE A 45 -11.45 -15.80 -3.86
CA ILE A 45 -12.06 -14.96 -2.81
C ILE A 45 -13.42 -14.44 -3.28
N GLU A 46 -13.48 -13.86 -4.47
CA GLU A 46 -14.72 -13.32 -5.04
C GLU A 46 -15.81 -14.35 -5.22
N ALA A 47 -15.44 -15.59 -5.54
CA ALA A 47 -16.37 -16.69 -5.65
C ALA A 47 -16.70 -17.37 -4.30
N GLY A 48 -16.15 -16.89 -3.18
CA GLY A 48 -16.33 -17.50 -1.86
C GLY A 48 -15.74 -18.91 -1.74
N ARG A 49 -14.77 -19.27 -2.57
CA ARG A 49 -14.18 -20.62 -2.64
C ARG A 49 -12.97 -20.79 -1.73
N LEU A 50 -12.32 -19.69 -1.32
CA LEU A 50 -11.24 -19.76 -0.35
C LEU A 50 -11.81 -20.12 1.03
N PRO A 51 -11.23 -21.06 1.79
CA PRO A 51 -11.70 -21.36 3.14
C PRO A 51 -11.65 -20.12 4.06
N LYS A 52 -12.66 -19.94 4.92
CA LYS A 52 -12.76 -18.76 5.79
C LYS A 52 -11.53 -18.55 6.66
N ASP A 53 -10.99 -19.60 7.27
CA ASP A 53 -9.79 -19.50 8.12
C ASP A 53 -8.56 -19.05 7.30
N THR A 54 -8.46 -19.50 6.05
CA THR A 54 -7.39 -19.07 5.13
C THR A 54 -7.55 -17.60 4.75
N PHE A 55 -8.78 -17.15 4.49
CA PHE A 55 -9.08 -15.75 4.24
C PHE A 55 -8.77 -14.86 5.45
N ALA A 56 -9.22 -15.27 6.65
CA ALA A 56 -8.93 -14.56 7.90
C ALA A 56 -7.42 -14.48 8.17
N ARG A 57 -6.67 -15.56 7.92
CA ARG A 57 -5.20 -15.56 8.00
C ARG A 57 -4.57 -14.59 7.01
N MET A 58 -5.07 -14.54 5.78
CA MET A 58 -4.61 -13.59 4.77
C MET A 58 -4.82 -12.14 5.22
N MET A 59 -5.98 -11.82 5.80
CA MET A 59 -6.26 -10.48 6.33
C MET A 59 -5.42 -10.16 7.56
N ALA A 60 -5.16 -11.13 8.44
CA ALA A 60 -4.27 -10.95 9.59
C ALA A 60 -2.83 -10.64 9.15
N ASN A 61 -2.31 -11.36 8.14
CA ASN A 61 -1.02 -11.09 7.53
C ASN A 61 -0.95 -9.67 6.94
N LEU A 62 -1.99 -9.24 6.23
CA LEU A 62 -2.07 -7.88 5.70
C LEU A 62 -2.08 -6.85 6.83
N CYS A 63 -2.89 -7.06 7.86
CA CYS A 63 -2.98 -6.19 9.03
C CYS A 63 -1.61 -5.95 9.66
N TRP A 64 -0.80 -7.00 9.79
CA TRP A 64 0.55 -6.89 10.33
C TRP A 64 1.54 -6.12 9.45
N VAL A 65 1.30 -6.01 8.14
CA VAL A 65 2.07 -5.11 7.27
C VAL A 65 1.58 -3.68 7.41
N ILE A 66 0.26 -3.49 7.46
CA ILE A 66 -0.39 -2.17 7.51
C ILE A 66 -0.10 -1.43 8.82
N THR A 67 0.15 -2.13 9.94
CA THR A 67 0.59 -1.47 11.19
C THR A 67 1.85 -0.61 11.01
N GLY A 68 2.73 -0.93 10.06
CA GLY A 68 3.94 -0.16 9.77
C GLY A 68 3.74 1.04 8.83
N PHE A 69 2.65 1.10 8.07
CA PHE A 69 2.45 2.12 7.02
C PHE A 69 2.54 3.58 7.52
N PRO A 70 1.94 3.95 8.68
CA PRO A 70 2.06 5.33 9.18
C PRO A 70 3.51 5.74 9.45
N GLU A 71 4.34 4.81 9.91
CA GLU A 71 5.77 5.03 10.12
C GLU A 71 6.51 5.16 8.78
N TYR A 72 6.15 4.33 7.80
CA TYR A 72 6.77 4.37 6.48
C TYR A 72 6.54 5.72 5.78
N VAL A 73 5.30 6.21 5.78
CA VAL A 73 4.96 7.52 5.20
C VAL A 73 5.66 8.65 5.96
N SER A 74 5.72 8.56 7.29
CA SER A 74 6.46 9.52 8.12
C SER A 74 7.96 9.57 7.79
N ALA A 75 8.57 8.41 7.55
CA ALA A 75 9.98 8.31 7.17
C ALA A 75 10.25 8.90 5.77
N LEU A 76 9.33 8.68 4.82
CA LEU A 76 9.39 9.34 3.50
C LEU A 76 9.27 10.87 3.66
N ALA A 77 8.36 11.36 4.51
CA ALA A 77 8.23 12.79 4.78
C ALA A 77 9.50 13.40 5.41
N ALA A 78 10.13 12.66 6.33
CA ALA A 78 11.37 13.08 6.98
C ALA A 78 12.53 13.20 5.99
N ASN A 79 12.63 12.26 5.05
CA ASN A 79 13.69 12.18 4.05
C ASN A 79 13.40 12.98 2.76
N CYS A 80 12.21 13.58 2.64
CA CYS A 80 11.80 14.37 1.49
C CYS A 80 12.81 15.51 1.20
N PRO A 81 13.21 15.73 -0.06
CA PRO A 81 14.09 16.83 -0.45
C PRO A 81 13.64 18.17 0.12
N LYS A 82 14.58 18.91 0.71
CA LYS A 82 14.29 20.15 1.46
C LYS A 82 13.54 21.22 0.66
N ASN A 83 13.64 21.17 -0.67
CA ASN A 83 13.04 22.13 -1.60
C ASN A 83 11.64 21.72 -2.06
N ASP A 84 11.22 20.49 -1.78
CA ASP A 84 9.90 20.00 -2.15
C ASP A 84 8.94 20.06 -0.95
N HIS A 85 8.53 21.29 -0.62
CA HIS A 85 7.66 21.54 0.52
C HIS A 85 6.24 21.02 0.32
N MET A 86 5.79 20.91 -0.93
CA MET A 86 4.45 20.41 -1.25
C MET A 86 4.36 18.91 -1.00
N VAL A 87 5.28 18.11 -1.56
CA VAL A 87 5.31 16.67 -1.33
C VAL A 87 5.55 16.37 0.15
N LYS A 88 6.42 17.12 0.83
CA LYS A 88 6.62 16.96 2.26
C LYS A 88 5.35 17.19 3.07
N ALA A 89 4.56 18.21 2.74
CA ALA A 89 3.30 18.49 3.43
C ALA A 89 2.28 17.38 3.18
N ALA A 90 2.12 16.94 1.94
CA ALA A 90 1.23 15.85 1.57
C ALA A 90 1.59 14.55 2.31
N LEU A 91 2.87 14.16 2.36
CA LEU A 91 3.29 12.98 3.11
C LEU A 91 3.02 13.09 4.62
N LEU A 92 3.19 14.27 5.23
CA LEU A 92 2.87 14.44 6.66
C LEU A 92 1.36 14.35 6.92
N GLU A 93 0.54 14.87 6.02
CA GLU A 93 -0.93 14.75 6.08
C GLU A 93 -1.36 13.29 5.89
N ASN A 94 -0.82 12.60 4.89
CA ASN A 94 -1.08 11.19 4.65
C ASN A 94 -0.66 10.34 5.86
N ALA A 95 0.51 10.58 6.45
CA ALA A 95 0.91 9.87 7.67
C ALA A 95 -0.06 10.10 8.85
N TYR A 96 -0.64 11.30 8.95
CA TYR A 96 -1.65 11.60 9.97
C TYR A 96 -2.95 10.84 9.72
N ILE A 97 -3.38 10.70 8.46
CA ILE A 97 -4.59 9.95 8.05
C ILE A 97 -4.37 8.44 8.24
N GLU A 98 -3.26 7.92 7.70
CA GLU A 98 -2.90 6.50 7.71
C GLU A 98 -2.84 5.90 9.11
N ARG A 99 -2.56 6.70 10.15
CA ARG A 99 -2.48 6.20 11.53
C ARG A 99 -3.75 5.44 11.96
N ASP A 100 -4.91 5.82 11.42
CA ASP A 100 -6.20 5.27 11.84
C ASP A 100 -6.51 3.96 11.07
N HIS A 101 -5.85 3.71 9.94
CA HIS A 101 -6.10 2.54 9.07
C HIS A 101 -5.77 1.18 9.72
N PRO A 102 -4.66 1.01 10.48
CA PRO A 102 -4.41 -0.24 11.22
C PRO A 102 -5.55 -0.62 12.17
N PHE A 103 -6.19 0.36 12.81
CA PHE A 103 -7.31 0.11 13.73
C PHE A 103 -8.53 -0.45 12.99
N LEU A 104 -8.86 0.14 11.84
CA LEU A 104 -9.98 -0.30 11.02
C LEU A 104 -9.76 -1.72 10.49
N LEU A 105 -8.55 -2.02 10.02
CA LEU A 105 -8.24 -3.37 9.51
C LEU A 105 -8.17 -4.41 10.65
N ALA A 106 -7.65 -4.05 11.82
CA ALA A 106 -7.65 -4.94 12.98
C ALA A 106 -9.08 -5.33 13.40
N GLN A 107 -10.02 -4.37 13.38
CA GLN A 107 -11.45 -4.64 13.63
C GLN A 107 -12.02 -5.64 12.62
N ALA A 108 -11.77 -5.43 11.32
CA ALA A 108 -12.20 -6.36 10.28
C ALA A 108 -11.58 -7.76 10.47
N VAL A 109 -10.30 -7.84 10.83
CA VAL A 109 -9.63 -9.11 11.12
C VAL A 109 -10.27 -9.84 12.30
N ASN A 110 -10.58 -9.14 13.40
CA ASN A 110 -11.27 -9.74 14.54
C ASN A 110 -12.66 -10.26 14.15
N ALA A 111 -13.43 -9.48 13.38
CA ALA A 111 -14.75 -9.89 12.89
C ALA A 111 -14.70 -11.13 11.99
N LEU A 112 -13.60 -11.31 11.25
CA LEU A 112 -13.34 -12.51 10.45
C LEU A 112 -12.86 -13.72 11.27
N GLY A 113 -12.54 -13.53 12.55
CA GLY A 113 -12.04 -14.56 13.48
C GLY A 113 -10.51 -14.61 13.61
N GLY A 114 -9.80 -13.61 13.12
CA GLY A 114 -8.35 -13.47 13.26
C GLY A 114 -7.92 -12.69 14.51
N PRO A 115 -6.60 -12.57 14.77
CA PRO A 115 -6.05 -11.94 15.97
C PRO A 115 -5.72 -10.44 15.76
N GLY A 116 -6.68 -9.65 15.29
CA GLY A 116 -6.49 -8.24 14.94
C GLY A 116 -5.98 -7.38 16.10
N ASP A 117 -6.60 -7.50 17.27
CA ASP A 117 -6.18 -6.74 18.47
C ASP A 117 -4.75 -7.09 18.91
N ALA A 118 -4.40 -8.38 18.86
CA ALA A 118 -3.07 -8.83 19.23
C ALA A 118 -2.00 -8.30 18.27
N ILE A 119 -2.31 -8.24 16.98
CA ILE A 119 -1.42 -7.65 15.96
C ILE A 119 -1.20 -6.16 16.24
N LEU A 120 -2.29 -5.42 16.50
CA LEU A 120 -2.27 -3.98 16.67
C LEU A 120 -1.59 -3.53 17.98
N GLU A 121 -1.91 -4.19 19.09
CA GLU A 121 -1.47 -3.77 20.43
C GLU A 121 -0.16 -4.45 20.85
N GLY A 122 0.15 -5.61 20.26
CA GLY A 122 1.27 -6.42 20.65
C GLY A 122 2.61 -5.93 20.07
N PRO A 123 3.75 -6.39 20.61
CA PRO A 123 5.05 -6.04 20.07
C PRO A 123 5.21 -6.55 18.64
N ASP A 124 5.54 -5.64 17.74
CA ASP A 124 5.49 -5.76 16.28
C ASP A 124 6.14 -7.05 15.71
N TRP A 125 7.18 -7.61 16.32
CA TRP A 125 7.87 -8.81 15.80
C TRP A 125 7.59 -10.10 16.58
N VAL A 126 6.72 -10.03 17.59
CA VAL A 126 6.50 -11.10 18.57
C VAL A 126 5.02 -11.44 18.69
N SER A 127 4.14 -10.47 18.46
CA SER A 127 2.70 -10.59 18.68
C SER A 127 1.97 -11.42 17.62
N PHE A 128 2.61 -11.67 16.48
CA PHE A 128 2.00 -12.34 15.35
C PHE A 128 2.98 -13.29 14.65
N ASP A 129 2.53 -14.52 14.43
CA ASP A 129 3.24 -15.50 13.61
C ASP A 129 2.87 -15.23 12.15
N TYR A 130 3.67 -14.42 11.45
CA TYR A 130 3.45 -14.05 10.06
C TYR A 130 3.90 -15.13 9.07
N ASP A 131 3.34 -15.12 7.86
CA ASP A 131 3.80 -16.02 6.81
C ASP A 131 5.15 -15.54 6.20
N PRO A 132 6.03 -16.45 5.72
CA PRO A 132 7.35 -16.07 5.21
C PRO A 132 7.34 -15.04 4.06
N TYR A 133 6.37 -15.13 3.15
CA TYR A 133 6.23 -14.18 2.04
C TYR A 133 5.79 -12.79 2.53
N ILE A 134 5.04 -12.73 3.62
CA ILE A 134 4.53 -11.50 4.22
C ILE A 134 5.65 -10.79 4.96
N HIS A 135 6.49 -11.56 5.67
CA HIS A 135 7.74 -11.05 6.22
C HIS A 135 8.63 -10.44 5.13
N MET A 136 8.81 -11.15 4.01
CA MET A 136 9.60 -10.65 2.88
C MET A 136 9.02 -9.34 2.32
N LEU A 137 7.70 -9.26 2.12
CA LEU A 137 7.04 -8.04 1.68
C LEU A 137 7.37 -6.86 2.60
N ARG A 138 7.19 -7.06 3.91
CA ARG A 138 7.49 -6.02 4.90
C ARG A 138 8.96 -5.60 4.89
N MET A 139 9.88 -6.56 4.83
CA MET A 139 11.33 -6.27 4.71
C MET A 139 11.70 -5.50 3.44
N VAL A 140 11.03 -5.78 2.32
CA VAL A 140 11.25 -5.03 1.07
C VAL A 140 10.80 -3.58 1.24
N ILE A 141 9.61 -3.35 1.80
CA ILE A 141 9.08 -2.01 2.06
C ILE A 141 10.04 -1.23 2.98
N GLU A 142 10.41 -1.82 4.12
CA GLU A 142 11.33 -1.19 5.08
C GLU A 142 12.70 -0.90 4.45
N GLY A 143 13.21 -1.83 3.65
CA GLY A 143 14.45 -1.64 2.90
C GLY A 143 14.41 -0.39 2.01
N TYR A 144 13.35 -0.22 1.23
CA TYR A 144 13.20 0.94 0.34
C TYR A 144 12.96 2.25 1.10
N VAL A 145 12.11 2.23 2.12
CA VAL A 145 11.71 3.42 2.85
C VAL A 145 12.81 3.96 3.74
N PHE A 146 13.55 3.09 4.44
CA PHE A 146 14.55 3.51 5.42
C PHE A 146 15.99 3.51 4.90
N HIS A 147 16.28 2.75 3.84
CA HIS A 147 17.67 2.45 3.47
C HIS A 147 18.03 2.73 2.01
N ARG A 148 17.05 3.08 1.16
CA ARG A 148 17.28 3.44 -0.25
C ARG A 148 17.12 4.95 -0.46
N PRO A 149 17.62 5.50 -1.58
CA PRO A 149 17.34 6.88 -1.95
C PRO A 149 15.84 7.18 -1.89
N TRP A 150 15.47 8.34 -1.36
CA TRP A 150 14.07 8.71 -1.11
C TRP A 150 13.12 8.46 -2.29
N ILE A 151 13.56 8.76 -3.51
CA ILE A 151 12.75 8.56 -4.72
C ILE A 151 12.49 7.07 -5.02
N GLU A 152 13.41 6.17 -4.66
CA GLU A 152 13.17 4.72 -4.76
C GLU A 152 12.15 4.27 -3.70
N GLY A 153 12.17 4.88 -2.51
CA GLY A 153 11.15 4.68 -1.48
C GLY A 153 9.76 5.09 -1.97
N MET A 154 9.62 6.31 -2.48
CA MET A 154 8.38 6.81 -3.10
C MET A 154 7.88 5.88 -4.21
N ALA A 155 8.77 5.46 -5.12
CA ALA A 155 8.40 4.56 -6.21
C ALA A 155 7.95 3.18 -5.70
N ALA A 156 8.57 2.65 -4.64
CA ALA A 156 8.22 1.34 -4.09
C ALA A 156 6.85 1.35 -3.38
N THR A 157 6.51 2.44 -2.68
CA THR A 157 5.27 2.54 -1.91
C THR A 157 4.16 3.27 -2.67
N ALA A 158 4.31 4.56 -2.92
CA ALA A 158 3.26 5.41 -3.48
C ALA A 158 2.90 5.04 -4.92
N VAL A 159 3.86 4.55 -5.70
CA VAL A 159 3.58 4.09 -7.07
C VAL A 159 3.36 2.57 -7.12
N GLY A 160 4.27 1.80 -6.52
CA GLY A 160 4.25 0.33 -6.60
C GLY A 160 3.08 -0.33 -5.87
N VAL A 161 2.74 0.14 -4.68
CA VAL A 161 1.63 -0.41 -3.89
C VAL A 161 0.32 0.22 -4.34
N GLU A 162 0.22 1.55 -4.33
CA GLU A 162 -1.07 2.24 -4.48
C GLU A 162 -1.64 2.17 -5.91
N SER A 163 -0.83 1.86 -6.94
CA SER A 163 -1.34 1.60 -8.29
C SER A 163 -2.19 0.32 -8.41
N VAL A 164 -2.10 -0.59 -7.44
CA VAL A 164 -2.78 -1.91 -7.47
C VAL A 164 -3.86 -2.03 -6.38
N VAL A 165 -3.65 -1.37 -5.24
CA VAL A 165 -4.49 -1.41 -4.03
C VAL A 165 -5.98 -1.14 -4.31
N PRO A 166 -6.39 -0.07 -5.02
CA PRO A 166 -7.80 0.30 -5.20
C PRO A 166 -8.63 -0.81 -5.85
N ALA A 167 -8.12 -1.35 -6.97
CA ALA A 167 -8.83 -2.34 -7.76
C ALA A 167 -8.88 -3.73 -7.09
N VAL A 168 -7.97 -4.01 -6.16
CA VAL A 168 -7.91 -5.29 -5.44
C VAL A 168 -8.75 -5.23 -4.16
N PHE A 169 -8.58 -4.23 -3.31
CA PHE A 169 -9.19 -4.24 -1.99
C PHE A 169 -10.69 -3.95 -1.99
N GLY A 170 -11.20 -3.15 -2.94
CA GLY A 170 -12.65 -3.00 -3.10
C GLY A 170 -13.34 -4.34 -3.38
N ARG A 171 -12.74 -5.17 -4.26
CA ARG A 171 -13.26 -6.50 -4.60
C ARG A 171 -13.15 -7.50 -3.45
N ILE A 172 -12.06 -7.43 -2.68
CA ILE A 172 -11.88 -8.23 -1.46
C ILE A 172 -12.91 -7.83 -0.40
N GLY A 173 -13.17 -6.54 -0.18
CA GLY A 173 -14.15 -6.06 0.79
C GLY A 173 -15.57 -6.53 0.46
N ASP A 174 -15.97 -6.38 -0.80
CA ASP A 174 -17.24 -6.89 -1.32
C ASP A 174 -17.41 -8.40 -1.05
N ALA A 175 -16.36 -9.18 -1.32
CA ALA A 175 -16.36 -10.61 -1.07
C ALA A 175 -16.40 -10.95 0.43
N ALA A 176 -15.66 -10.18 1.27
CA ALA A 176 -15.62 -10.36 2.71
C ALA A 176 -17.03 -10.27 3.32
N VAL A 177 -17.81 -9.28 2.88
CA VAL A 177 -19.20 -9.10 3.30
C VAL A 177 -20.10 -10.22 2.75
N ARG A 178 -20.04 -10.51 1.44
CA ARG A 178 -20.95 -11.47 0.79
C ARG A 178 -20.72 -12.92 1.18
N HIS A 179 -19.48 -13.32 1.43
CA HIS A 179 -19.09 -14.73 1.52
C HIS A 179 -18.40 -15.10 2.83
N TYR A 180 -17.75 -14.16 3.51
CA TYR A 180 -16.94 -14.44 4.70
C TYR A 180 -17.58 -13.96 6.01
N GLY A 181 -18.73 -13.29 5.93
CA GLY A 181 -19.54 -12.89 7.07
C GLY A 181 -19.01 -11.66 7.80
N LEU A 182 -18.25 -10.80 7.11
CA LEU A 182 -17.92 -9.47 7.60
C LEU A 182 -19.18 -8.60 7.56
N ALA A 183 -19.47 -7.85 8.63
CA ALA A 183 -20.56 -6.90 8.62
C ALA A 183 -20.20 -5.68 7.74
N GLU A 184 -21.20 -4.98 7.20
CA GLU A 184 -20.94 -3.81 6.35
C GLU A 184 -20.24 -2.69 7.14
N GLU A 185 -20.57 -2.53 8.42
CA GLU A 185 -19.91 -1.57 9.32
C GLU A 185 -18.42 -1.86 9.51
N ASP A 186 -18.02 -3.14 9.53
CA ASP A 186 -16.63 -3.57 9.73
C ASP A 186 -15.82 -3.56 8.41
N ALA A 187 -16.46 -3.27 7.27
CA ALA A 187 -15.82 -3.25 5.95
C ALA A 187 -15.20 -1.88 5.59
N GLU A 188 -15.15 -0.93 6.53
CA GLU A 188 -14.75 0.45 6.26
C GLU A 188 -13.34 0.57 5.67
N TRP A 189 -12.38 -0.20 6.18
CA TRP A 189 -11.01 -0.20 5.64
C TRP A 189 -10.99 -0.52 4.14
N PHE A 190 -11.78 -1.50 3.69
CA PHE A 190 -11.88 -1.86 2.27
C PHE A 190 -12.60 -0.80 1.43
N ARG A 191 -13.54 -0.05 2.01
CA ARG A 191 -14.21 1.05 1.30
C ARG A 191 -13.27 2.21 1.05
N ILE A 192 -12.46 2.59 2.05
CA ILE A 192 -11.44 3.63 1.92
C ILE A 192 -10.45 3.22 0.82
N HIS A 193 -9.85 2.04 0.96
CA HIS A 193 -8.78 1.57 0.07
C HIS A 193 -9.29 0.92 -1.23
N GLY A 194 -10.61 0.86 -1.43
CA GLY A 194 -11.25 0.47 -2.69
C GLY A 194 -11.94 1.65 -3.40
N GLY A 195 -11.89 2.84 -2.81
CA GLY A 195 -12.54 4.05 -3.30
C GLY A 195 -11.65 4.91 -4.20
N GLU A 196 -12.25 5.97 -4.76
CA GLU A 196 -11.59 6.89 -5.70
C GLU A 196 -10.41 7.66 -5.08
N VAL A 197 -10.39 7.88 -3.76
CA VAL A 197 -9.31 8.60 -3.04
C VAL A 197 -7.97 7.88 -3.18
N GLU A 198 -7.97 6.55 -3.12
CA GLU A 198 -6.74 5.77 -3.22
C GLU A 198 -6.23 5.65 -4.66
N MET A 199 -7.12 5.90 -5.64
CA MET A 199 -6.71 6.11 -7.02
C MET A 199 -6.07 7.49 -7.22
N GLU A 200 -6.36 8.49 -6.39
CA GLU A 200 -5.71 9.81 -6.46
C GLU A 200 -4.29 9.74 -5.89
N HIS A 201 -4.05 9.09 -4.74
CA HIS A 201 -2.71 8.95 -4.17
C HIS A 201 -1.72 8.25 -5.15
N GLY A 202 -2.14 7.16 -5.80
CA GLY A 202 -1.33 6.48 -6.82
C GLY A 202 -1.11 7.27 -8.11
N ASN A 203 -1.92 8.29 -8.40
CA ASN A 203 -1.73 9.20 -9.55
C ASN A 203 -0.91 10.45 -9.18
N GLU A 204 -0.81 10.79 -7.89
CA GLU A 204 -0.06 11.95 -7.37
C GLU A 204 1.36 11.59 -6.91
N GLY A 205 1.66 10.31 -6.68
CA GLY A 205 3.00 9.78 -6.37
C GLY A 205 3.97 9.74 -7.54
#